data_AF-A0A1F2UHV6-F1
#
_entry.id   AF-A0A1F2UHV6-F1
#
_cell.length_a   1.000
_cell.length_b   1.000
_cell.length_c   1.000
_cell.angle_alpha   90.00
_cell.angle_beta   90.00
_cell.angle_gamma   90.00
#
_symmetry.space_group_name_H-M   'P 1'
#
loop_
_entity.id
_entity.type
_entity.pdbx_description
1 polymer ?
#
loop_
_entity_poly.entity_id
_entity_poly.type
_entity_poly.pdbx_seq_one_letter_code
_entity_poly.pdbx_strand_id
1 'polypeptide(L)'
;MVLPLHADIAIRCRRIGLDYLTPIFWYKIANASYEVENGSSFLGKPYEPNAIVKNDVEYILMLRKPGGYRQPTEEQRQLSRLAKEEHAVWFRSFWADLPGESTRNHPAPFPVELAYRLVRMFSFVGDTVLDPFLGVGSTTLAAARCHRNSIGVEIEPSYFQKATARLEVSFSDLSVENRPLLVLK
;
A
#
# COMPACT_ATOMS: atom_id res chain seq x y z
N MET A 1 13.17 22.47 -1.69
CA MET A 1 13.15 21.75 -2.98
C MET A 1 12.43 20.44 -2.75
N VAL A 2 11.33 20.16 -3.46
CA VAL A 2 10.66 18.86 -3.36
C VAL A 2 11.47 17.87 -4.19
N LEU A 3 11.99 16.82 -3.55
CA LEU A 3 12.79 15.81 -4.22
C LEU A 3 11.84 14.87 -4.99
N PRO A 4 12.02 14.65 -6.30
CA PRO A 4 11.11 13.84 -7.11
C PRO A 4 11.36 12.34 -6.91
N LEU A 5 11.25 11.88 -5.66
CA LEU A 5 11.67 10.55 -5.23
C LEU A 5 11.07 9.42 -6.07
N HIS A 6 9.78 9.52 -6.41
CA HIS A 6 9.09 8.52 -7.23
C HIS A 6 9.72 8.39 -8.63
N ALA A 7 10.15 9.50 -9.24
CA ALA A 7 10.77 9.51 -10.56
C ALA A 7 12.20 8.95 -10.49
N ASP A 8 12.96 9.32 -9.46
CA ASP A 8 14.31 8.79 -9.24
C ASP A 8 14.29 7.26 -9.04
N ILE A 9 13.34 6.75 -8.25
CA ILE A 9 13.14 5.30 -8.07
C ILE A 9 12.79 4.65 -9.41
N ALA A 10 11.83 5.20 -10.16
CA ALA A 10 11.44 4.65 -11.46
C ALA A 10 12.63 4.53 -12.43
N ILE A 11 13.46 5.57 -12.52
CA ILE A 11 14.65 5.56 -13.38
C ILE A 11 15.66 4.50 -12.91
N ARG A 12 15.93 4.43 -11.60
CA ARG A 12 16.88 3.45 -11.04
C ARG A 12 16.39 2.00 -11.25
N CYS A 13 15.10 1.74 -11.05
CA CYS A 13 14.50 0.43 -11.25
C CYS A 13 14.55 -0.03 -12.72
N ARG A 14 14.34 0.89 -13.67
CA ARG A 14 14.53 0.58 -15.10
C ARG A 14 15.98 0.22 -15.44
N ARG A 15 16.96 0.91 -14.84
CA ARG A 15 18.39 0.63 -15.06
C ARG A 15 18.81 -0.77 -14.59
N ILE A 16 18.13 -1.33 -13.59
CA ILE A 16 18.37 -2.70 -13.11
C ILE A 16 17.51 -3.76 -13.83
N GLY A 17 16.81 -3.38 -14.91
CA GLY A 17 16.09 -4.31 -15.78
C GLY A 17 14.63 -4.59 -15.40
N LEU A 18 14.00 -3.76 -14.55
CA LEU A 18 12.57 -3.84 -14.29
C LEU A 18 11.77 -3.07 -15.34
N ASP A 19 10.66 -3.65 -15.78
CA ASP A 19 9.67 -2.96 -16.61
C ASP A 19 8.91 -1.94 -15.74
N TYR A 20 8.84 -0.70 -16.21
CA TYR A 20 8.01 0.33 -15.60
C TYR A 20 6.61 0.32 -16.23
N LEU A 21 5.59 0.06 -15.42
CA LEU A 21 4.19 0.11 -15.83
C LEU A 21 3.54 1.42 -15.37
N THR A 22 2.35 1.72 -15.88
CA THR A 22 1.57 2.89 -15.46
C THR A 22 1.38 2.87 -13.93
N PRO A 23 1.82 3.92 -13.21
CA PRO A 23 1.63 4.00 -11.77
C PRO A 23 0.17 4.29 -11.43
N ILE A 24 -0.18 4.07 -10.16
CA ILE A 24 -1.44 4.55 -9.59
C ILE A 24 -1.14 5.81 -8.79
N PHE A 25 -1.88 6.88 -9.08
CA PHE A 25 -1.88 8.12 -8.34
C PHE A 25 -2.88 8.01 -7.19
N TRP A 26 -2.38 8.04 -5.97
CA TRP A 26 -3.21 7.98 -4.78
C TRP A 26 -3.42 9.39 -4.22
N TYR A 27 -4.63 9.91 -4.38
CA TYR A 27 -5.04 11.18 -3.82
C TYR A 27 -5.46 11.01 -2.36
N LYS A 28 -4.57 11.42 -1.44
CA LYS A 28 -4.68 11.16 0.00
C LYS A 28 -5.81 11.94 0.66
N ILE A 29 -6.22 13.05 0.05
CA ILE A 29 -7.12 14.04 0.66
C ILE A 29 -8.56 13.84 0.18
N ALA A 30 -9.22 12.80 0.68
CA ALA A 30 -10.67 12.69 0.55
C ALA A 30 -11.44 13.36 1.72
N ASN A 31 -10.76 13.86 2.78
CA ASN A 31 -11.40 14.55 3.92
C ASN A 31 -10.49 15.64 4.55
N ALA A 32 -10.05 16.65 3.78
CA ALA A 32 -9.32 17.82 4.30
C ALA A 32 -10.15 18.74 5.24
N SER A 33 -11.38 18.38 5.58
CA SER A 33 -12.31 19.24 6.32
C SER A 33 -12.09 19.27 7.85
N TYR A 34 -11.21 18.44 8.45
CA TYR A 34 -11.21 18.30 9.91
C TYR A 34 -9.85 18.31 10.63
N GLU A 35 -8.71 18.48 9.97
CA GLU A 35 -7.40 18.45 10.68
C GLU A 35 -6.84 19.83 11.06
N VAL A 36 -7.51 20.94 10.72
CA VAL A 36 -7.02 22.29 11.06
C VAL A 36 -8.11 23.11 11.77
N GLU A 37 -8.09 23.12 13.10
CA GLU A 37 -8.96 24.02 13.90
C GLU A 37 -8.53 25.50 13.83
N ASN A 38 -7.31 25.81 13.37
CA ASN A 38 -6.81 27.20 13.27
C ASN A 38 -5.63 27.34 12.30
N GLY A 39 -5.87 27.33 10.99
CA GLY A 39 -4.79 27.56 10.03
C GLY A 39 -5.29 27.58 8.59
N SER A 40 -5.16 28.73 7.93
CA SER A 40 -5.51 28.95 6.53
C SER A 40 -5.09 27.78 5.64
N SER A 41 -5.99 27.30 4.77
CA SER A 41 -5.71 26.22 3.80
C SER A 41 -4.71 26.60 2.69
N PHE A 42 -4.01 27.71 2.86
CA PHE A 42 -3.16 28.35 1.86
C PHE A 42 -1.72 28.42 2.40
N LEU A 43 -0.82 27.68 1.73
CA LEU A 43 0.62 27.91 1.82
C LEU A 43 0.99 29.01 0.82
N GLY A 44 0.78 30.27 1.22
CA GLY A 44 1.03 31.46 0.40
C GLY A 44 -0.01 32.55 0.63
N LYS A 45 0.15 33.69 -0.04
CA LYS A 45 -0.88 34.73 -0.05
C LYS A 45 -2.11 34.21 -0.83
N PRO A 46 -3.31 34.25 -0.25
CA PRO A 46 -4.49 33.70 -0.90
C PRO A 46 -4.81 34.50 -2.17
N TYR A 47 -5.20 33.80 -3.24
CA TYR A 47 -5.67 34.40 -4.50
C TYR A 47 -4.64 35.24 -5.28
N GLU A 48 -3.35 35.17 -4.92
CA GLU A 48 -2.27 35.77 -5.68
C GLU A 48 -1.56 34.72 -6.56
N PRO A 49 -1.05 35.09 -7.75
CA PRO A 49 -0.13 34.26 -8.52
C PRO A 49 1.09 33.82 -7.68
N ASN A 50 1.68 32.68 -8.02
CA ASN A 50 2.80 32.03 -7.30
C ASN A 50 2.44 31.36 -5.96
N ALA A 51 1.15 31.14 -5.67
CA ALA A 51 0.75 30.22 -4.62
C ALA A 51 1.31 28.81 -4.87
N ILE A 52 1.72 28.12 -3.80
CA ILE A 52 2.33 26.80 -3.90
C ILE A 52 1.22 25.75 -4.06
N VAL A 53 1.33 24.91 -5.09
CA VAL A 53 0.45 23.74 -5.24
C VAL A 53 0.78 22.74 -4.16
N LYS A 54 -0.22 22.36 -3.36
CA LYS A 54 -0.06 21.40 -2.28
C LYS A 54 0.18 19.99 -2.85
N ASN A 55 1.08 19.24 -2.23
CA ASN A 55 1.36 17.86 -2.61
C ASN A 55 0.38 16.91 -1.92
N ASP A 56 -0.76 16.66 -2.58
CA ASP A 56 -1.86 15.85 -2.06
C ASP A 56 -1.92 14.44 -2.65
N VAL A 57 -0.95 14.09 -3.50
CA VAL A 57 -0.87 12.83 -4.22
C VAL A 57 0.40 12.07 -3.82
N GLU A 58 0.23 10.80 -3.53
CA GLU A 58 1.31 9.82 -3.43
C GLU A 58 1.31 8.89 -4.67
N TYR A 59 2.46 8.30 -4.96
CA TYR A 59 2.68 7.51 -6.17
C TYR A 59 2.88 6.05 -5.82
N ILE A 60 2.01 5.18 -6.33
CA ILE A 60 2.19 3.73 -6.26
C ILE A 60 2.88 3.29 -7.54
N LEU A 61 4.18 3.03 -7.44
CA LEU A 61 5.00 2.63 -8.58
C LEU A 61 4.77 1.16 -8.93
N MET A 62 4.44 0.89 -10.19
CA MET A 62 4.22 -0.45 -10.70
C MET A 62 5.47 -0.93 -11.47
N LEU A 63 6.26 -1.78 -10.84
CA LEU A 63 7.53 -2.28 -11.35
C LEU A 63 7.46 -3.80 -11.53
N ARG A 64 7.68 -4.30 -12.74
CA ARG A 64 7.52 -5.72 -13.06
C ARG A 64 8.86 -6.35 -13.47
N LYS A 65 9.17 -7.52 -12.91
CA LYS A 65 10.28 -8.35 -13.38
C LYS A 65 9.92 -9.00 -14.73
N PRO A 66 10.76 -8.88 -15.78
CA PRO A 66 10.52 -9.56 -17.04
C PRO A 66 10.69 -11.08 -16.90
N GLY A 67 10.24 -11.84 -17.90
CA GLY A 67 10.42 -13.30 -17.92
C GLY A 67 9.12 -14.13 -17.96
N GLY A 68 7.98 -13.49 -18.21
CA GLY A 68 6.71 -14.17 -18.45
C GLY A 68 5.64 -13.86 -17.40
N TYR A 69 4.49 -14.51 -17.55
CA TYR A 69 3.34 -14.35 -16.67
C TYR A 69 3.25 -15.48 -15.65
N ARG A 70 2.79 -15.14 -14.43
CA ARG A 70 2.41 -16.10 -13.40
C ARG A 70 1.32 -17.04 -13.94
N GLN A 71 1.50 -18.35 -13.74
CA GLN A 71 0.54 -19.39 -14.14
C GLN A 71 -0.15 -20.01 -12.91
N PRO A 72 -1.24 -19.41 -12.40
CA PRO A 72 -1.97 -19.93 -11.23
C PRO A 72 -2.82 -21.16 -11.59
N THR A 73 -3.06 -22.02 -10.59
CA THR A 73 -4.02 -23.13 -10.70
C THR A 73 -5.44 -22.61 -10.87
N GLU A 74 -6.36 -23.46 -11.32
CA GLU A 74 -7.77 -23.06 -11.48
C GLU A 74 -8.41 -22.67 -10.14
N GLU A 75 -8.12 -23.41 -9.08
CA GLU A 75 -8.56 -23.09 -7.72
C GLU A 75 -8.05 -21.71 -7.28
N GLN A 76 -6.75 -21.41 -7.50
CA GLN A 76 -6.17 -20.11 -7.19
C GLN A 76 -6.88 -18.97 -7.96
N ARG A 77 -7.21 -19.20 -9.24
CA ARG A 77 -7.96 -18.23 -10.06
C ARG A 77 -9.35 -17.97 -9.50
N GLN A 78 -10.06 -19.02 -9.11
CA GLN A 78 -11.42 -18.92 -8.55
C GLN A 78 -11.42 -18.19 -7.21
N LEU A 79 -10.54 -18.58 -6.29
CA LEU A 79 -10.43 -17.98 -4.95
C LEU A 79 -9.87 -16.54 -4.97
N SER A 80 -9.19 -16.14 -6.05
CA SER A 80 -8.62 -14.79 -6.18
C SER A 80 -9.48 -13.85 -7.02
N ARG A 81 -10.66 -14.29 -7.48
CA ARG A 81 -11.51 -13.49 -8.35
C ARG A 81 -11.96 -12.21 -7.62
N LEU A 82 -11.99 -11.11 -8.35
CA LEU A 82 -12.54 -9.84 -7.88
C LEU A 82 -13.98 -9.72 -8.33
N ALA A 83 -14.81 -9.05 -7.52
CA ALA A 83 -16.12 -8.61 -7.97
C ALA A 83 -15.97 -7.60 -9.12
N LYS A 84 -16.99 -7.51 -9.97
CA LYS A 84 -16.96 -6.64 -11.15
C LYS A 84 -16.80 -5.18 -10.76
N GLU A 85 -17.47 -4.78 -9.69
CA GLU A 85 -17.49 -3.43 -9.13
C GLU A 85 -16.12 -3.08 -8.54
N GLU A 86 -15.52 -4.00 -7.77
CA GLU A 86 -14.15 -3.87 -7.25
C GLU A 86 -13.15 -3.66 -8.40
N HIS A 87 -13.19 -4.54 -9.41
CA HIS A 87 -12.29 -4.45 -10.55
C HIS A 87 -12.45 -3.12 -11.30
N ALA A 88 -13.69 -2.67 -11.53
CA ALA A 88 -13.98 -1.44 -12.23
C ALA A 88 -13.46 -0.18 -11.50
N VAL A 89 -13.36 -0.22 -10.16
CA VAL A 89 -12.85 0.88 -9.34
C VAL A 89 -11.33 0.79 -9.18
N TRP A 90 -10.81 -0.40 -8.87
CA TRP A 90 -9.42 -0.58 -8.47
C TRP A 90 -8.45 -0.50 -9.65
N PHE A 91 -8.82 -0.97 -10.85
CA PHE A 91 -7.97 -0.93 -12.05
C PHE A 91 -8.06 0.41 -12.78
N ARG A 92 -7.97 1.51 -12.02
CA ARG A 92 -7.86 2.89 -12.50
C ARG A 92 -6.52 3.47 -12.08
N SER A 93 -5.98 4.36 -12.90
CA SER A 93 -4.72 5.04 -12.58
C SER A 93 -4.84 6.09 -11.49
N PHE A 94 -6.05 6.48 -11.08
CA PHE A 94 -6.27 7.52 -10.08
C PHE A 94 -7.25 7.04 -9.00
N TRP A 95 -6.80 7.01 -7.76
CA TRP A 95 -7.58 6.61 -6.59
C TRP A 95 -7.79 7.80 -5.68
N ALA A 96 -9.06 8.18 -5.49
CA ALA A 96 -9.47 9.28 -4.61
C ALA A 96 -10.50 8.84 -3.56
N ASP A 97 -10.89 7.56 -3.58
CA ASP A 97 -11.85 6.94 -2.67
C ASP A 97 -11.17 6.31 -1.43
N LEU A 98 -9.86 6.49 -1.29
CA LEU A 98 -9.06 6.02 -0.16
C LEU A 98 -8.43 7.21 0.59
N PRO A 99 -9.01 7.66 1.73
CA PRO A 99 -8.38 8.69 2.53
C PRO A 99 -7.08 8.17 3.16
N GLY A 100 -6.13 9.08 3.41
CA GLY A 100 -4.98 8.78 4.28
C GLY A 100 -5.39 8.50 5.72
N GLU A 101 -4.58 7.71 6.44
CA GLU A 101 -4.72 7.60 7.90
C GLU A 101 -4.07 8.80 8.61
N SER A 102 -4.65 9.21 9.74
CA SER A 102 -4.07 10.29 10.56
C SER A 102 -2.76 9.81 11.19
N THR A 103 -1.69 10.58 10.99
CA THR A 103 -0.37 10.28 11.54
C THR A 103 -0.25 10.57 13.04
N ARG A 104 -1.31 11.07 13.70
CA ARG A 104 -1.29 11.47 15.12
C ARG A 104 -1.01 10.32 16.08
N ASN A 105 -1.53 9.14 15.79
CA ASN A 105 -1.40 7.97 16.69
C ASN A 105 -0.41 6.92 16.17
N HIS A 106 -0.10 6.95 14.88
CA HIS A 106 0.79 5.98 14.28
C HIS A 106 1.44 6.54 13.00
N PRO A 107 2.77 6.44 12.84
CA PRO A 107 3.44 6.75 11.58
C PRO A 107 3.25 5.59 10.57
N ALA A 108 2.02 5.15 10.33
CA ALA A 108 1.75 4.19 9.26
C ALA A 108 1.69 5.00 7.96
N PRO A 109 2.55 4.75 6.97
CA PRO A 109 2.60 5.58 5.78
C PRO A 109 1.33 5.45 4.91
N PHE A 110 0.62 4.32 4.98
CA PHE A 110 -0.59 4.05 4.19
C PHE A 110 -1.63 3.21 4.97
N PRO A 111 -2.93 3.34 4.63
CA PRO A 111 -4.01 2.54 5.21
C PRO A 111 -3.90 1.06 4.82
N VAL A 112 -4.35 0.17 5.71
CA VAL A 112 -4.41 -1.29 5.43
C VAL A 112 -5.25 -1.59 4.19
N GLU A 113 -6.31 -0.82 3.96
CA GLU A 113 -7.18 -0.96 2.79
C GLU A 113 -6.42 -0.73 1.47
N LEU A 114 -5.48 0.21 1.42
CA LEU A 114 -4.64 0.42 0.25
C LEU A 114 -3.79 -0.82 -0.04
N ALA A 115 -3.15 -1.39 0.98
CA ALA A 115 -2.39 -2.62 0.84
C ALA A 115 -3.28 -3.81 0.45
N TYR A 116 -4.48 -3.90 1.02
CA TYR A 116 -5.46 -4.93 0.71
C TYR A 116 -5.83 -4.95 -0.78
N ARG A 117 -6.14 -3.78 -1.37
CA ARG A 117 -6.40 -3.66 -2.80
C ARG A 117 -5.21 -4.15 -3.63
N LEU A 118 -4.00 -3.67 -3.33
CA LEU A 118 -2.80 -4.05 -4.08
C LEU A 118 -2.53 -5.56 -4.01
N VAL A 119 -2.67 -6.17 -2.83
CA VAL A 119 -2.52 -7.63 -2.66
C VAL A 119 -3.57 -8.36 -3.49
N ARG A 120 -4.84 -7.98 -3.42
CA ARG A 120 -5.93 -8.61 -4.19
C ARG A 120 -5.75 -8.46 -5.70
N MET A 121 -5.22 -7.33 -6.16
CA MET A 121 -5.04 -7.04 -7.59
C MET A 121 -3.85 -7.79 -8.21
N PHE A 122 -2.76 -7.98 -7.45
CA PHE A 122 -1.47 -8.38 -8.02
C PHE A 122 -0.88 -9.67 -7.42
N SER A 123 -1.69 -10.46 -6.71
CA SER A 123 -1.30 -11.79 -6.21
C SER A 123 -2.48 -12.76 -6.24
N PHE A 124 -2.20 -14.05 -6.18
CA PHE A 124 -3.20 -15.11 -5.99
C PHE A 124 -3.18 -15.66 -4.55
N VAL A 125 -4.26 -16.29 -4.12
CA VAL A 125 -4.30 -17.04 -2.84
C VAL A 125 -3.12 -18.01 -2.76
N GLY A 126 -2.46 -18.03 -1.60
CA GLY A 126 -1.25 -18.81 -1.34
C GLY A 126 0.05 -18.22 -1.88
N ASP A 127 0.02 -17.17 -2.71
CA ASP A 127 1.24 -16.45 -3.08
C ASP A 127 1.86 -15.76 -1.85
N THR A 128 3.15 -15.43 -1.93
CA THR A 128 3.90 -14.73 -0.87
C THR A 128 4.06 -13.26 -1.21
N VAL A 129 3.64 -12.39 -0.30
CA VAL A 129 3.83 -10.93 -0.36
C VAL A 129 5.06 -10.55 0.46
N LEU A 130 5.95 -9.72 -0.09
CA LEU A 130 7.13 -9.24 0.60
C LEU A 130 6.99 -7.75 0.90
N ASP A 131 7.22 -7.37 2.16
CA ASP A 131 7.41 -5.99 2.59
C ASP A 131 8.81 -5.82 3.23
N PRO A 132 9.78 -5.22 2.52
CA PRO A 132 11.12 -5.01 3.06
C PRO A 132 11.19 -3.86 4.07
N PHE A 133 10.11 -3.10 4.25
CA PHE A 133 10.00 -1.96 5.17
C PHE A 133 8.69 -2.08 5.97
N LEU A 134 8.57 -3.18 6.70
CA LEU A 134 7.33 -3.66 7.32
C LEU A 134 6.58 -2.59 8.15
N GLY A 135 7.30 -1.72 8.85
CA GLY A 135 6.74 -0.76 9.79
C GLY A 135 5.90 -1.48 10.84
N VAL A 136 4.60 -1.19 10.89
CA VAL A 136 3.63 -1.86 11.77
C VAL A 136 2.76 -2.90 11.09
N GLY A 137 3.25 -3.47 10.00
CA GLY A 137 2.68 -4.67 9.42
C GLY A 137 1.40 -4.46 8.63
N SER A 138 1.12 -3.27 8.11
CA SER A 138 -0.08 -3.05 7.28
C SER A 138 -0.13 -3.98 6.07
N THR A 139 0.99 -4.19 5.37
CA THR A 139 1.08 -5.11 4.22
C THR A 139 0.88 -6.56 4.64
N THR A 140 1.53 -6.99 5.73
CA THR A 140 1.39 -8.35 6.24
C THR A 140 -0.03 -8.65 6.71
N LEU A 141 -0.68 -7.69 7.36
CA LEU A 141 -2.08 -7.80 7.76
C LEU A 141 -3.00 -7.92 6.54
N ALA A 142 -2.77 -7.11 5.50
CA ALA A 142 -3.52 -7.17 4.26
C ALA A 142 -3.32 -8.51 3.52
N ALA A 143 -2.06 -8.99 3.43
CA ALA A 143 -1.72 -10.29 2.84
C ALA A 143 -2.47 -11.43 3.54
N ALA A 144 -2.43 -11.45 4.87
CA ALA A 144 -3.08 -12.46 5.66
C ALA A 144 -4.61 -12.46 5.50
N ARG A 145 -5.25 -11.28 5.51
CA ARG A 145 -6.70 -11.14 5.23
C ARG A 145 -7.11 -11.63 3.85
N CYS A 146 -6.16 -11.69 2.92
CA CYS A 146 -6.37 -12.20 1.59
C CYS A 146 -5.95 -13.67 1.45
N HIS A 147 -5.62 -14.40 2.51
CA HIS A 147 -5.08 -15.76 2.42
C HIS A 147 -3.81 -15.85 1.54
N ARG A 148 -2.95 -14.83 1.63
CA ARG A 148 -1.59 -14.83 1.09
C ARG A 148 -0.60 -15.02 2.24
N ASN A 149 0.54 -15.62 1.95
CA ASN A 149 1.68 -15.64 2.85
C ASN A 149 2.34 -14.25 2.88
N SER A 150 3.08 -13.94 3.94
CA SER A 150 3.83 -12.67 4.02
C SER A 150 5.22 -12.84 4.58
N ILE A 151 6.16 -12.08 4.04
CA ILE A 151 7.49 -11.87 4.61
C ILE A 151 7.65 -10.38 4.87
N GLY A 152 7.94 -10.03 6.11
CA GLY A 152 8.19 -8.66 6.55
C GLY A 152 9.60 -8.50 7.10
N VAL A 153 10.26 -7.38 6.78
CA VAL A 153 11.53 -6.99 7.41
C VAL A 153 11.37 -5.62 8.06
N GLU A 154 11.72 -5.51 9.35
CA GLU A 154 11.74 -4.23 10.07
C GLU A 154 13.07 -4.06 10.79
N ILE A 155 13.71 -2.91 10.59
CA ILE A 155 15.00 -2.62 11.21
C ILE A 155 14.83 -2.05 12.63
N GLU A 156 13.73 -1.34 12.88
CA GLU A 156 13.49 -0.63 14.12
C GLU A 156 12.72 -1.51 15.13
N PRO A 157 13.34 -1.95 16.24
CA PRO A 157 12.72 -2.90 17.16
C PRO A 157 11.39 -2.44 17.74
N SER A 158 11.22 -1.13 17.95
CA SER A 158 9.98 -0.58 18.49
C SER A 158 8.80 -0.68 17.51
N TYR A 159 9.03 -0.59 16.21
CA TYR A 159 8.01 -0.83 15.19
C TYR A 159 7.75 -2.32 14.99
N PHE A 160 8.81 -3.14 15.03
CA PHE A 160 8.68 -4.60 14.97
C PHE A 160 7.75 -5.14 16.07
N GLN A 161 7.95 -4.70 17.32
CA GLN A 161 7.09 -5.10 18.45
C GLN A 161 5.62 -4.65 18.26
N LYS A 162 5.39 -3.47 17.70
CA LYS A 162 4.02 -3.00 17.38
C LYS A 162 3.40 -3.85 16.27
N ALA A 163 4.18 -4.21 15.24
CA ALA A 163 3.74 -5.07 14.16
C ALA A 163 3.34 -6.45 14.69
N THR A 164 4.18 -7.09 15.50
CA THR A 164 3.91 -8.42 16.07
C THR A 164 2.66 -8.40 16.94
N ALA A 165 2.55 -7.47 17.88
CA ALA A 165 1.38 -7.35 18.76
C ALA A 165 0.08 -7.12 17.95
N ARG A 166 0.14 -6.25 16.92
CA ARG A 166 -1.01 -5.99 16.03
C ARG A 166 -1.44 -7.25 15.28
N LEU A 167 -0.49 -8.04 14.79
CA LEU A 167 -0.76 -9.26 14.05
C LEU A 167 -1.28 -10.38 14.97
N GLU A 168 -0.71 -10.54 16.17
CA GLU A 168 -1.18 -11.51 17.17
C GLU A 168 -2.66 -11.29 17.52
N VAL A 169 -3.06 -10.05 17.81
CA VAL A 169 -4.45 -9.69 18.08
C VAL A 169 -5.35 -9.95 16.86
N SER A 170 -4.85 -9.67 15.65
CA SER A 170 -5.64 -9.85 14.42
C SER A 170 -5.89 -11.30 14.07
N PHE A 171 -5.10 -12.24 14.60
CA PHE A 171 -5.16 -13.67 14.24
C PHE A 171 -5.40 -14.59 15.44
N SER A 172 -5.77 -14.05 16.61
CA SER A 172 -6.08 -14.85 17.81
C SER A 172 -7.13 -15.93 17.52
N ASP A 173 -8.10 -15.62 16.66
CA ASP A 173 -9.30 -16.43 16.44
C ASP A 173 -9.18 -17.39 15.24
N LEU A 174 -8.07 -17.35 14.49
CA LEU A 174 -7.84 -18.24 13.36
C LEU A 174 -7.28 -19.59 13.83
N SER A 175 -7.89 -20.69 13.37
CA SER A 175 -7.37 -22.05 13.55
C SER A 175 -5.96 -22.16 12.96
N VAL A 176 -5.08 -22.93 13.61
CA VAL A 176 -3.66 -23.07 13.21
C VAL A 176 -3.51 -23.51 11.75
N GLU A 177 -4.39 -24.39 11.28
CA GLU A 177 -4.40 -24.91 9.91
C GLU A 177 -4.76 -23.87 8.83
N ASN A 178 -5.46 -22.79 9.20
CA ASN A 178 -5.89 -21.73 8.29
C ASN A 178 -5.02 -20.46 8.40
N ARG A 179 -3.93 -20.50 9.18
CA ARG A 179 -3.05 -19.34 9.31
C ARG A 179 -2.10 -19.25 8.12
N PRO A 180 -2.02 -18.09 7.44
CA PRO A 180 -1.00 -17.87 6.42
C PRO A 180 0.39 -17.92 7.05
N LEU A 181 1.39 -18.33 6.26
CA LEU A 181 2.78 -18.30 6.72
C LEU A 181 3.24 -16.83 6.80
N LEU A 182 3.49 -16.36 8.01
CA LEU A 182 3.99 -15.02 8.29
C LEU A 182 5.42 -15.13 8.85
N VAL A 183 6.39 -14.58 8.13
CA VAL A 183 7.79 -14.52 8.56
C VAL A 183 8.16 -13.07 8.77
N LEU A 184 8.49 -12.69 10.01
CA LEU A 184 8.96 -11.35 10.34
C LEU A 184 10.42 -11.43 10.77
N LYS A 185 11.26 -10.58 10.18
CA LYS A 185 12.71 -10.52 10.44
C LYS A 185 13.16 -9.11 10.80
#